data_AF-A0A0E9N1T9-F1
#
_entry.id   AF-A0A0E9N1T9-F1
#
_cell.length_a   1.000
_cell.length_b   1.000
_cell.length_c   1.000
_cell.angle_alpha   90.00
_cell.angle_beta   90.00
_cell.angle_gamma   90.00
#
_symmetry.space_group_name_H-M   'P 1'
#
loop_
_entity.id
_entity.type
_entity.pdbx_description
1 polymer ?
#
loop_
_entity_poly.entity_id
_entity_poly.type
_entity_poly.pdbx_seq_one_letter_code
_entity_poly.pdbx_strand_id
1 'polypeptide(L)'
;MDKFLLADNPMTESDETYIVHALPPFSLIQAFQGAGKANIAPELFQSFAFRNSIGEVEDWTLAILYSEAPVDQAGKLLSKAWRWYRAYMEWEDKQFDNE
;
A
#
# COMPACT_ATOMS: atom_id res chain seq x y z
N MET A 1 -13.87 -6.01 -10.61
CA MET A 1 -12.56 -5.39 -10.94
C MET A 1 -12.34 -4.33 -9.89
N ASP A 2 -11.32 -4.49 -9.05
CA ASP A 2 -11.02 -3.50 -8.00
C ASP A 2 -10.47 -2.22 -8.65
N LYS A 3 -10.70 -1.06 -8.03
CA LYS A 3 -10.12 0.22 -8.47
C LYS A 3 -9.33 0.81 -7.32
N PHE A 4 -8.04 0.99 -7.54
CA PHE A 4 -7.12 1.60 -6.59
C PHE A 4 -6.60 2.91 -7.16
N LEU A 5 -6.46 3.91 -6.29
CA LEU A 5 -5.87 5.21 -6.60
C LEU A 5 -4.72 5.46 -5.65
N LEU A 6 -3.64 6.03 -6.17
CA LEU A 6 -2.56 6.57 -5.35
C LEU A 6 -2.95 7.98 -4.89
N ALA A 7 -2.63 8.31 -3.65
CA ALA A 7 -2.88 9.62 -3.07
C ALA A 7 -1.78 9.99 -2.09
N ASP A 8 -1.46 11.28 -2.06
CA ASP A 8 -0.53 11.88 -1.11
C ASP A 8 -1.27 12.85 -0.18
N ASN A 9 -0.76 13.03 1.03
CA ASN A 9 -1.27 14.02 1.96
C ASN A 9 -0.33 15.23 2.00
N PRO A 10 -0.65 16.34 1.31
CA PRO A 10 0.23 17.50 1.23
C PRO A 10 0.35 18.27 2.56
N MET A 11 -0.47 17.92 3.57
CA MET A 11 -0.40 18.52 4.90
C MET A 11 0.64 17.86 5.80
N THR A 12 1.26 16.77 5.37
CA THR A 12 2.28 16.04 6.12
C THR A 12 3.55 15.93 5.30
N GLU A 13 4.70 16.16 5.93
CA GLU A 13 6.02 15.92 5.33
C GLU A 13 6.42 14.43 5.39
N SER A 14 5.47 13.51 5.51
CA SER A 14 5.78 12.08 5.61
C SER A 14 5.93 11.46 4.22
N ASP A 15 6.89 10.54 4.10
CA ASP A 15 7.07 9.69 2.91
C ASP A 15 6.01 8.56 2.85
N GLU A 16 4.80 8.83 3.38
CA GLU A 16 3.73 7.85 3.48
C GLU A 16 2.81 7.98 2.28
N THR A 17 2.68 6.88 1.55
CA THR A 17 1.79 6.82 0.39
C THR A 17 0.44 6.27 0.81
N TYR A 18 -0.64 6.87 0.31
CA TYR A 18 -1.99 6.40 0.56
C TYR A 18 -2.56 5.71 -0.68
N ILE A 19 -3.28 4.61 -0.46
CA ILE A 19 -3.97 3.84 -1.49
C ILE A 19 -5.47 3.86 -1.16
N VAL A 20 -6.27 4.36 -2.10
CA VAL A 20 -7.74 4.41 -1.96
C VAL A 20 -8.36 3.28 -2.75
N HIS A 21 -9.08 2.37 -2.09
CA HIS A 21 -9.98 1.44 -2.76
C HIS A 21 -11.29 2.16 -3.07
N ALA A 22 -11.47 2.56 -4.33
CA ALA A 22 -12.49 3.50 -4.77
C ALA A 22 -13.82 2.86 -5.18
N LEU A 23 -14.00 1.55 -4.93
CA LEU A 23 -15.27 0.86 -5.13
C LEU A 23 -15.76 0.27 -3.80
N PRO A 24 -17.08 0.17 -3.58
CA PRO A 24 -17.60 -0.48 -2.39
C PRO A 24 -17.08 -1.92 -2.23
N PRO A 25 -16.69 -2.33 -1.01
CA PRO A 25 -16.56 -1.49 0.18
C PRO A 25 -15.37 -0.52 0.09
N PHE A 26 -15.60 0.76 0.41
CA PHE A 26 -14.57 1.77 0.37
C PHE A 26 -13.53 1.54 1.47
N SER A 27 -12.26 1.74 1.15
CA SER A 27 -11.17 1.62 2.13
C SER A 27 -10.04 2.58 1.84
N LEU A 28 -9.42 3.07 2.91
CA LEU A 28 -8.19 3.86 2.90
C LEU A 28 -7.06 3.01 3.48
N ILE A 29 -6.02 2.80 2.69
CA ILE A 29 -4.85 2.02 3.04
C ILE A 29 -3.65 2.96 3.06
N GLN A 30 -2.79 2.83 4.05
CA GLN A 30 -1.51 3.51 4.14
C GLN A 30 -0.41 2.51 3.79
N ALA A 31 0.51 2.88 2.91
CA ALA A 31 1.72 2.13 2.56
C ALA A 31 2.95 2.90 3.06
N PHE A 32 3.86 2.20 3.74
CA PHE A 32 5.09 2.77 4.26
C PHE A 32 6.18 1.71 4.36
N GLN A 33 7.45 2.12 4.34
CA GLN A 33 8.58 1.22 4.54
C GLN A 33 8.83 0.98 6.05
N GLY A 34 9.26 -0.24 6.39
CA GLY A 34 9.61 -0.65 7.74
C GLY A 34 8.51 -1.37 8.51
N ALA A 35 8.88 -1.84 9.71
CA ALA A 35 7.99 -2.59 10.59
C ALA A 35 6.96 -1.67 11.26
N GLY A 36 5.69 -2.11 11.23
CA GLY A 36 4.46 -1.41 11.63
C GLY A 36 4.57 -0.33 12.72
N LYS A 37 3.94 0.82 12.47
CA LYS A 37 3.62 1.81 13.51
C LYS A 37 2.93 1.12 14.68
N ALA A 38 3.39 1.38 15.90
CA ALA A 38 3.07 0.66 17.14
C ALA A 38 1.59 0.62 17.60
N ASN A 39 0.63 1.14 16.81
CA ASN A 39 -0.76 1.34 17.24
C ASN A 39 -1.82 0.80 16.26
N ILE A 40 -1.45 -0.05 15.31
CA ILE A 40 -2.41 -0.64 14.35
C ILE A 40 -2.72 -2.08 14.77
N ALA A 41 -4.01 -2.44 14.78
CA ALA A 41 -4.43 -3.80 15.10
C ALA A 41 -3.81 -4.81 14.11
N PRO A 42 -3.28 -5.95 14.57
CA PRO A 42 -2.60 -6.94 13.71
C PRO A 42 -3.38 -7.40 12.48
N GLU A 43 -4.70 -7.44 12.58
CA GLU A 43 -5.62 -7.84 11.52
C GLU A 43 -5.85 -6.76 10.45
N LEU A 44 -5.41 -5.53 10.71
CA LEU A 44 -5.55 -4.39 9.80
C LEU A 44 -4.25 -4.00 9.10
N PHE A 45 -3.16 -4.74 9.29
CA PHE A 45 -1.93 -4.52 8.53
C PHE A 45 -1.30 -5.81 8.03
N GLN A 46 -0.49 -5.68 6.98
CA GLN A 46 0.29 -6.77 6.44
C GLN A 46 1.60 -6.23 5.86
N SER A 47 2.70 -6.94 6.13
CA SER A 47 4.01 -6.61 5.59
C SER A 47 4.35 -7.50 4.40
N PHE A 48 5.09 -6.92 3.46
CA PHE A 48 5.46 -7.51 2.18
C PHE A 48 6.90 -7.13 1.83
N ALA A 49 7.66 -8.11 1.36
CA ALA A 49 8.98 -7.84 0.80
C ALA A 49 8.85 -7.43 -0.67
N PHE A 50 9.57 -6.39 -1.07
CA PHE A 50 9.73 -5.95 -2.45
C PHE A 50 11.21 -5.93 -2.79
N ARG A 51 11.57 -6.42 -3.98
CA ARG A 51 12.92 -6.26 -4.51
C ARG A 51 12.86 -5.19 -5.58
N ASN A 52 13.51 -4.06 -5.36
CA ASN A 52 13.53 -2.94 -6.28
C ASN A 52 14.44 -3.22 -7.50
N SER A 53 14.46 -2.30 -8.46
CA SER A 53 15.23 -2.39 -9.71
C SER A 53 16.74 -2.56 -9.50
N ILE A 54 17.30 -1.97 -8.44
CA ILE A 54 18.73 -2.09 -8.08
C ILE A 54 19.06 -3.37 -7.28
N GLY A 55 18.07 -4.20 -6.98
CA GLY A 55 18.23 -5.51 -6.34
C GLY A 55 18.21 -5.49 -4.80
N GLU A 56 17.95 -4.34 -4.19
CA GLU A 56 17.76 -4.21 -2.74
C GLU A 56 16.37 -4.72 -2.35
N VAL A 57 16.28 -5.31 -1.15
CA VAL A 57 15.02 -5.82 -0.59
C VAL A 57 14.50 -4.82 0.43
N GLU A 58 13.31 -4.30 0.16
CA GLU A 58 12.59 -3.36 0.99
C GLU A 58 11.43 -4.07 1.68
N ASP A 59 11.25 -3.79 2.98
CA ASP A 59 10.10 -4.23 3.74
C ASP A 59 9.02 -3.15 3.71
N TRP A 60 7.93 -3.42 3.00
CA TRP A 60 6.76 -2.54 2.92
C TRP A 60 5.65 -3.04 3.85
N THR A 61 5.01 -2.13 4.56
CA THR A 61 3.81 -2.42 5.35
C THR A 61 2.62 -1.66 4.77
N LEU A 62 1.53 -2.39 4.51
CA LEU A 62 0.23 -1.80 4.19
C LEU A 62 -0.68 -1.92 5.39
N ALA A 63 -1.33 -0.83 5.78
CA ALA A 63 -2.25 -0.77 6.92
C ALA A 63 -3.57 -0.10 6.54
N ILE A 64 -4.69 -0.69 6.92
CA ILE A 64 -6.02 -0.12 6.72
C ILE A 64 -6.26 0.94 7.80
N LEU A 65 -6.40 2.20 7.39
CA LEU A 65 -6.78 3.30 8.28
C LEU A 65 -8.30 3.44 8.40
N TYR A 66 -9.01 3.07 7.35
CA TYR A 66 -10.47 3.09 7.29
C TYR A 66 -10.97 2.01 6.32
N SER A 67 -12.06 1.32 6.66
CA SER A 67 -12.69 0.36 5.77
C SER A 67 -14.16 0.18 6.11
N GLU A 68 -15.00 0.19 5.07
CA GLU A 68 -16.40 -0.27 5.15
C GLU A 68 -16.51 -1.80 5.12
N ALA A 69 -15.45 -2.48 4.67
CA ALA A 69 -15.42 -3.93 4.59
C ALA A 69 -15.30 -4.54 6.00
N PRO A 70 -15.95 -5.69 6.24
CA PRO A 70 -15.70 -6.50 7.42
C PRO A 70 -14.20 -6.82 7.61
N VAL A 71 -13.77 -6.87 8.88
CA VAL A 71 -12.37 -7.07 9.26
C VAL A 71 -11.78 -8.39 8.71
N ASP A 72 -12.59 -9.44 8.57
CA ASP A 72 -12.17 -10.72 7.99
C ASP A 72 -11.83 -10.64 6.48
N GLN A 73 -12.19 -9.55 5.81
CA GLN A 73 -11.82 -9.27 4.43
C GLN A 73 -10.54 -8.43 4.28
N ALA A 74 -10.02 -7.88 5.38
CA ALA A 74 -8.86 -6.98 5.39
C ALA A 74 -7.63 -7.60 4.71
N GLY A 75 -7.26 -8.83 5.06
CA GLY A 75 -6.08 -9.49 4.49
C GLY A 75 -6.18 -9.70 2.97
N LYS A 76 -7.38 -10.02 2.45
CA LYS A 76 -7.60 -10.16 1.00
C LYS A 76 -7.48 -8.82 0.28
N LEU A 77 -8.03 -7.76 0.89
CA LEU A 77 -7.93 -6.41 0.36
C LEU A 77 -6.47 -5.92 0.35
N LEU A 78 -5.74 -6.10 1.44
CA LEU A 78 -4.32 -5.74 1.56
C LEU A 78 -3.47 -6.48 0.52
N SER A 79 -3.71 -7.77 0.33
CA SER A 79 -3.02 -8.57 -0.70
C SER A 79 -3.30 -8.07 -2.13
N LYS A 80 -4.53 -7.64 -2.42
CA LYS A 80 -4.89 -7.05 -3.72
C LYS A 80 -4.25 -5.67 -3.91
N ALA A 81 -4.32 -4.82 -2.89
CA ALA A 81 -3.72 -3.50 -2.89
C ALA A 81 -2.20 -3.59 -3.08
N TRP A 82 -1.54 -4.54 -2.41
CA TRP A 82 -0.12 -4.81 -2.60
C TRP A 82 0.23 -5.20 -4.03
N ARG A 83 -0.51 -6.12 -4.63
CA ARG A 83 -0.27 -6.51 -6.04
C ARG A 83 -0.41 -5.33 -6.99
N TRP A 84 -1.38 -4.46 -6.76
CA TRP A 84 -1.58 -3.25 -7.55
C TRP A 84 -0.43 -2.24 -7.33
N TYR A 85 -0.08 -1.97 -6.07
CA TYR A 85 0.96 -1.00 -5.72
C TYR A 85 2.35 -1.46 -6.18
N ARG A 86 2.66 -2.74 -6.04
CA ARG A 86 3.87 -3.33 -6.62
C ARG A 86 3.95 -3.13 -8.13
N ALA A 87 2.84 -3.34 -8.85
CA ALA A 87 2.81 -3.13 -10.30
C ALA A 87 2.99 -1.66 -10.67
N TYR A 88 2.53 -0.73 -9.81
CA TYR A 88 2.81 0.70 -9.95
C TYR A 88 4.31 1.00 -9.78
N MET A 89 4.94 0.53 -8.70
CA MET A 89 6.38 0.74 -8.45
C MET A 89 7.24 0.15 -9.58
N GLU A 90 6.93 -1.07 -10.04
CA GLU A 90 7.61 -1.69 -11.18
C GLU A 90 7.40 -0.94 -12.51
N TRP A 91 6.30 -0.19 -12.66
CA TRP A 91 6.06 0.66 -13.83
C TRP A 91 6.82 1.97 -13.73
N GLU A 92 6.86 2.57 -12.55
CA GLU A 92 7.57 3.79 -12.22
C GLU A 92 9.09 3.61 -12.40
N ASP A 93 9.67 2.53 -11.86
CA ASP A 93 11.08 2.16 -12.07
C ASP A 93 11.45 2.13 -13.56
N LYS A 94 10.58 1.55 -14.40
CA LYS A 94 10.79 1.49 -15.85
C LYS A 94 10.70 2.84 -16.55
N GLN A 95 10.05 3.84 -15.97
CA GLN A 95 10.04 5.17 -16.55
C GLN A 95 11.38 5.88 -16.33
N PHE A 96 12.02 5.66 -15.18
CA PHE A 96 13.31 6.25 -14.84
C PHE A 96 14.49 5.61 -15.58
N ASP A 97 14.44 4.31 -15.89
CA ASP A 97 15.48 3.63 -16.69
C ASP A 97 15.56 4.09 -18.16
N ASN A 98 14.59 4.87 -18.64
CA ASN A 98 14.54 5.37 -20.02
C ASN A 98 15.08 6.81 -20.19
N GLU A 99 15.56 7.45 -19.12
CA GLU A 99 16.28 8.74 -19.17
C GLU A 99 17.81 8.53 -19.12
#